data_AF-A0A7S3MFB3-F1
#
_entry.id   AF-A0A7S3MFB3-F1
#
_cell.length_a   1.000
_cell.length_b   1.000
_cell.length_c   1.000
_cell.angle_alpha   90.00
_cell.angle_beta   90.00
_cell.angle_gamma   90.00
#
_symmetry.space_group_name_H-M   'P 1'
#
loop_
_entity.id
_entity.type
_entity.pdbx_description
1 polymer ?
#
loop_
_entity_poly.entity_id
_entity_poly.type
_entity_poly.pdbx_seq_one_letter_code
_entity_poly.pdbx_strand_id
1 'polypeptide(L)'
;IVNEVGMLNCAGEKDNPICTPDSGKYPAKNDPNHQCPKNSELPRGLPDFVEHIMDMVINAKTSDGRGVVKGFSWFNENMAGGTYNLQLFDSAGKLNEVGESYIKGCSKWAAAQKLQVINA
;
A
#
# COMPACT_ATOMS: atom_id res chain seq x y z
N ILE A 1 9.38 -2.82 14.26
CA ILE A 1 8.38 -1.82 13.84
C ILE A 1 7.43 -2.53 12.88
N VAL A 2 6.15 -2.59 13.23
CA VAL A 2 5.07 -2.94 12.30
C VAL A 2 4.57 -1.60 11.79
N ASN A 3 4.71 -1.36 10.49
CA ASN A 3 4.12 -0.17 9.87
C ASN A 3 2.77 -0.57 9.30
N GLU A 4 1.74 0.16 9.72
CA GLU A 4 0.42 0.12 9.12
C GLU A 4 0.44 1.05 7.91
N VAL A 5 0.13 0.52 6.72
CA VAL A 5 0.07 1.33 5.50
C VAL A 5 -1.28 1.14 4.84
N GLY A 6 -1.97 2.26 4.67
CA GLY A 6 -3.14 2.40 3.82
C GLY A 6 -3.02 3.70 3.04
N MET A 7 -3.65 3.75 1.88
CA MET A 7 -3.71 4.99 1.11
C MET A 7 -5.04 5.68 1.39
N LEU A 8 -4.95 6.88 1.94
CA LEU A 8 -6.09 7.69 2.32
C LEU A 8 -6.59 8.52 1.13
N ASN A 9 -7.90 8.73 1.05
CA ASN A 9 -8.58 9.51 0.03
C ASN A 9 -9.13 10.85 0.56
N CYS A 10 -8.67 11.27 1.73
CA CYS A 10 -9.16 12.43 2.47
C CYS A 10 -8.19 13.62 2.44
N ALA A 11 -8.71 14.79 2.77
CA ALA A 11 -7.93 15.94 3.19
C ALA A 11 -7.89 15.97 4.74
N GLY A 12 -6.70 16.21 5.30
CA GLY A 12 -6.58 16.65 6.69
C GLY A 12 -6.83 18.16 6.75
N GLU A 13 -7.77 18.60 7.58
CA GLU A 13 -7.97 20.03 7.81
C GLU A 13 -7.11 20.51 8.98
N LYS A 14 -6.68 21.78 8.92
CA LYS A 14 -5.81 22.38 9.94
C LYS A 14 -6.46 22.37 11.34
N ASP A 15 -7.77 22.51 11.39
CA ASP A 15 -8.56 22.62 12.61
C ASP A 15 -9.29 21.30 12.95
N ASN A 16 -9.23 20.30 12.06
CA ASN A 16 -9.79 18.98 12.29
C ASN A 16 -8.75 17.93 11.83
N PRO A 17 -7.84 17.50 12.72
CA PRO A 17 -6.70 16.66 12.33
C PRO A 17 -7.12 15.25 11.89
N ILE A 18 -8.40 14.90 12.05
CA ILE A 18 -8.98 13.64 11.61
C ILE A 18 -9.34 13.74 10.13
N CYS A 19 -8.87 12.75 9.36
CA CYS A 19 -9.21 12.49 7.97
C CYS A 19 -10.74 12.47 7.76
N THR A 20 -11.27 13.43 6.99
CA THR A 20 -12.68 13.39 6.56
C THR A 20 -12.78 12.53 5.28
N PRO A 21 -13.45 11.36 5.28
CA PRO A 21 -13.52 10.50 4.10
C PRO A 21 -14.05 11.24 2.85
N ASP A 22 -13.53 10.88 1.67
CA ASP A 22 -13.96 11.44 0.38
C ASP A 22 -13.86 12.98 0.23
N SER A 23 -12.95 13.61 1.00
CA SER A 23 -12.70 15.07 0.94
C SER A 23 -11.39 15.47 0.26
N GLY A 24 -10.53 14.50 -0.08
CA GLY A 24 -9.22 14.76 -0.66
C GLY A 24 -9.28 15.26 -2.11
N LYS A 25 -8.11 15.57 -2.68
CA LYS A 25 -7.96 15.95 -4.11
C LYS A 25 -8.54 14.90 -5.07
N TYR A 26 -8.53 13.64 -4.64
CA TYR A 26 -8.99 12.49 -5.41
C TYR A 26 -9.92 11.64 -4.52
N PRO A 27 -11.17 12.04 -4.31
CA PRO A 27 -12.07 11.31 -3.41
C PRO A 27 -12.52 10.01 -4.08
N ALA A 28 -12.53 8.89 -3.37
CA ALA A 28 -12.74 7.58 -3.97
C ALA A 28 -14.14 7.41 -4.56
N LYS A 29 -15.16 8.11 -4.01
CA LYS A 29 -16.52 8.15 -4.60
C LYS A 29 -16.57 8.54 -6.09
N ASN A 30 -15.54 9.21 -6.59
CA ASN A 30 -15.48 9.66 -7.99
C ASN A 30 -14.94 8.58 -8.94
N ASP A 31 -14.36 7.50 -8.42
CA ASP A 31 -13.77 6.43 -9.21
C ASP A 31 -14.64 5.16 -9.17
N PRO A 32 -14.75 4.41 -10.28
CA PRO A 32 -15.43 3.13 -10.30
C PRO A 32 -14.87 2.18 -9.23
N ASN A 33 -15.76 1.50 -8.50
CA ASN A 33 -15.40 0.58 -7.41
C ASN A 33 -14.59 1.23 -6.26
N HIS A 34 -14.65 2.57 -6.13
CA HIS A 34 -13.95 3.34 -5.09
C HIS A 34 -12.43 3.12 -5.09
N GLN A 35 -11.87 2.80 -6.25
CA GLN A 35 -10.46 2.51 -6.40
C GLN A 35 -9.62 3.79 -6.35
N CYS A 36 -8.32 3.62 -6.11
CA CYS A 36 -7.35 4.69 -6.34
C CYS A 36 -7.37 5.12 -7.82
N PRO A 37 -7.52 6.41 -8.12
CA PRO A 37 -7.48 6.89 -9.49
C PRO A 37 -6.11 6.66 -10.14
N LYS A 38 -6.15 6.30 -11.42
CA LYS A 38 -4.98 6.18 -12.28
C LYS A 38 -4.52 7.58 -12.70
N ASN A 39 -3.23 7.85 -12.63
CA ASN A 39 -2.64 9.10 -13.08
C ASN A 39 -1.20 8.88 -13.60
N SER A 40 -0.47 9.95 -13.95
CA SER A 40 0.89 9.84 -14.47
C SER A 40 1.92 9.29 -13.49
N GLU A 41 1.66 9.39 -12.18
CA GLU A 41 2.54 8.87 -11.11
C GLU A 41 2.19 7.42 -10.73
N LEU A 42 0.90 7.07 -10.81
CA LEU A 42 0.35 5.74 -10.55
C LEU A 42 -0.51 5.29 -11.76
N PRO A 43 0.10 4.88 -12.89
CA PRO A 43 -0.64 4.47 -14.09
C PRO A 43 -1.64 3.32 -13.89
N ARG A 44 -1.38 2.42 -12.94
CA ARG A 44 -2.27 1.34 -12.52
C ARG A 44 -3.08 1.68 -11.27
N GLY A 45 -2.80 2.80 -10.60
CA GLY A 45 -3.43 3.21 -9.34
C GLY A 45 -2.83 2.46 -8.15
N LEU A 46 -3.69 1.82 -7.35
CA LEU A 46 -3.28 1.13 -6.12
C LEU A 46 -2.23 0.01 -6.31
N PRO A 47 -2.23 -0.79 -7.40
CA PRO A 47 -1.17 -1.74 -7.71
C PRO A 47 0.24 -1.12 -7.74
N ASP A 48 0.40 0.03 -8.40
CA ASP A 48 1.71 0.72 -8.44
C ASP A 48 2.11 1.24 -7.07
N PHE A 49 1.15 1.77 -6.30
CA PHE A 49 1.40 2.21 -4.93
C PHE A 49 1.92 1.06 -4.05
N VAL A 50 1.30 -0.12 -4.14
CA VAL A 50 1.72 -1.33 -3.42
C VAL A 50 3.14 -1.75 -3.82
N GLU A 51 3.47 -1.74 -5.12
CA GLU A 51 4.83 -2.07 -5.55
C GLU A 51 5.85 -1.04 -5.03
N HIS A 52 5.55 0.27 -5.11
CA HIS A 52 6.45 1.32 -4.62
C HIS A 52 6.67 1.26 -3.10
N ILE A 53 5.63 1.03 -2.30
CA ILE A 53 5.80 0.91 -0.84
C ILE A 53 6.59 -0.35 -0.47
N MET A 54 6.39 -1.46 -1.16
CA MET A 54 7.16 -2.68 -0.92
C MET A 54 8.64 -2.51 -1.30
N ASP A 55 8.93 -1.82 -2.40
CA ASP A 55 10.31 -1.47 -2.76
C ASP A 55 10.94 -0.54 -1.70
N MET A 56 10.19 0.41 -1.12
CA MET A 56 10.66 1.22 0.02
C MET A 56 10.93 0.36 1.27
N VAL A 57 10.04 -0.57 1.61
CA VAL A 57 10.21 -1.52 2.73
C VAL A 57 11.50 -2.34 2.57
N ILE A 58 11.78 -2.83 1.37
CA ILE A 58 12.97 -3.63 1.06
C ILE A 58 14.26 -2.80 1.18
N ASN A 59 14.21 -1.54 0.75
CA ASN A 59 15.37 -0.66 0.69
C ASN A 59 15.65 0.10 2.00
N ALA A 60 14.69 0.12 2.94
CA ALA A 60 14.85 0.73 4.25
C ALA A 60 15.89 -0.01 5.11
N LYS A 61 17.14 0.49 5.07
CA LYS A 61 18.29 -0.08 5.76
C LYS A 61 18.96 0.94 6.68
N THR A 62 19.57 0.46 7.75
CA THR A 62 20.51 1.22 8.57
C THR A 62 21.78 1.53 7.79
N SER A 63 22.62 2.44 8.30
CA SER A 63 23.92 2.79 7.69
C SER A 63 24.87 1.59 7.55
N ASP A 64 24.69 0.54 8.35
CA ASP A 64 25.45 -0.71 8.28
C ASP A 64 24.75 -1.81 7.44
N GLY A 65 23.67 -1.47 6.73
CA GLY A 65 23.02 -2.36 5.75
C GLY A 65 21.94 -3.30 6.31
N ARG A 66 21.68 -3.31 7.62
CA ARG A 66 20.60 -4.12 8.22
C ARG A 66 19.23 -3.55 7.88
N GLY A 67 18.28 -4.41 7.54
CA GLY A 67 16.90 -3.99 7.27
C GLY A 67 16.20 -3.43 8.52
N VAL A 68 15.55 -2.27 8.38
CA VAL A 68 14.84 -1.57 9.47
C VAL A 68 13.42 -2.11 9.66
N VAL A 69 12.71 -2.38 8.55
CA VAL A 69 11.35 -2.91 8.59
C VAL A 69 11.41 -4.41 8.90
N LYS A 70 10.68 -4.84 9.93
CA LYS A 70 10.65 -6.25 10.40
C LYS A 70 9.30 -6.92 10.16
N GLY A 71 8.26 -6.15 9.88
CA GLY A 71 6.92 -6.63 9.57
C GLY A 71 6.17 -5.58 8.79
N PHE A 72 5.31 -6.05 7.88
CA PHE A 72 4.40 -5.24 7.08
C PHE A 72 3.04 -5.92 7.12
N SER A 73 1.97 -5.15 7.31
CA SER A 73 0.60 -5.65 7.29
C SER A 73 -0.23 -4.77 6.37
N TRP A 74 -1.12 -5.41 5.60
CA TRP A 74 -2.03 -4.76 4.67
C TRP A 74 -3.47 -4.90 5.13
N PHE A 75 -4.23 -3.82 5.08
CA PHE A 75 -5.66 -3.84 5.40
C PHE A 75 -6.46 -4.24 4.15
N ASN A 76 -7.07 -5.42 4.20
CA ASN A 76 -7.90 -5.95 3.12
C ASN A 76 -9.36 -5.47 3.25
N GLU A 77 -9.56 -4.15 3.23
CA GLU A 77 -10.85 -3.51 3.50
C GLU A 77 -11.27 -2.59 2.35
N ASN A 78 -12.57 -2.31 2.25
CA ASN A 78 -13.12 -1.40 1.25
C ASN A 78 -13.61 -0.12 1.92
N MET A 79 -12.97 1.01 1.63
CA MET A 79 -13.42 2.34 2.07
C MET A 79 -13.51 2.51 3.61
N ALA A 80 -12.73 1.75 4.38
CA ALA A 80 -12.67 1.90 5.83
C ALA A 80 -11.80 3.10 6.23
N GLY A 81 -12.28 3.94 7.15
CA GLY A 81 -11.48 5.04 7.73
C GLY A 81 -10.99 6.10 6.73
N GLY A 82 -11.67 6.29 5.60
CA GLY A 82 -11.23 7.23 4.55
C GLY A 82 -10.12 6.69 3.66
N THR A 83 -10.02 5.37 3.51
CA THR A 83 -9.17 4.73 2.50
C THR A 83 -9.87 4.60 1.16
N TYR A 84 -9.13 4.30 0.09
CA TYR A 84 -9.72 3.73 -1.13
C TYR A 84 -10.16 2.27 -0.90
N ASN A 85 -10.71 1.60 -1.92
CA ASN A 85 -10.86 0.15 -1.89
C ASN A 85 -9.48 -0.54 -1.89
N LEU A 86 -9.12 -1.17 -0.77
CA LEU A 86 -7.83 -1.85 -0.55
C LEU A 86 -7.91 -3.37 -0.69
N GLN A 87 -9.07 -3.92 -1.10
CA GLN A 87 -9.25 -5.36 -1.20
C GLN A 87 -8.31 -5.97 -2.24
N LEU A 88 -7.67 -7.08 -1.87
CA LEU A 88 -6.76 -7.89 -2.69
C LEU A 88 -7.50 -8.93 -3.54
N PHE A 89 -8.77 -9.16 -3.21
CA PHE A 89 -9.65 -10.11 -3.89
C PHE A 89 -10.86 -9.37 -4.44
N ASP A 90 -11.35 -9.81 -5.59
CA ASP A 90 -12.62 -9.36 -6.14
C ASP A 90 -13.82 -9.99 -5.40
N SER A 91 -15.03 -9.59 -5.78
CA SER A 91 -16.27 -10.11 -5.18
C SER A 91 -16.50 -11.61 -5.43
N ALA A 92 -15.79 -12.22 -6.38
CA ALA A 92 -15.82 -13.66 -6.64
C ALA A 92 -14.74 -14.43 -5.85
N GLY A 93 -13.96 -13.73 -5.01
CA GLY A 93 -12.86 -14.31 -4.24
C GLY A 93 -11.61 -14.60 -5.05
N LYS A 94 -11.51 -14.07 -6.29
CA LYS A 94 -10.28 -14.19 -7.10
C LYS A 94 -9.33 -13.05 -6.77
N LEU A 95 -8.04 -13.35 -6.85
CA LEU A 95 -7.00 -12.34 -6.70
C LEU A 95 -7.17 -11.26 -7.79
N ASN A 96 -7.10 -9.99 -7.40
CA ASN A 96 -7.12 -8.86 -8.32
C ASN A 96 -5.71 -8.29 -8.54
N GLU A 97 -5.56 -7.26 -9.37
CA GLU A 97 -4.25 -6.65 -9.68
C GLU A 97 -3.52 -6.10 -8.43
N VAL A 98 -4.26 -5.64 -7.42
CA VAL A 98 -3.69 -5.18 -6.15
C VAL A 98 -3.12 -6.37 -5.38
N GLY A 99 -3.89 -7.46 -5.31
CA GLY A 99 -3.45 -8.73 -4.74
C GLY A 99 -2.22 -9.32 -5.43
N GLU A 100 -2.18 -9.30 -6.77
CA GLU A 100 -1.01 -9.73 -7.54
C GLU A 100 0.23 -8.88 -7.22
N SER A 101 0.06 -7.56 -7.13
CA SER A 101 1.14 -6.64 -6.79
C SER A 101 1.64 -6.82 -5.35
N TYR A 102 0.73 -7.09 -4.41
CA TYR A 102 1.06 -7.43 -3.03
C TYR A 102 1.89 -8.72 -2.94
N ILE A 103 1.45 -9.79 -3.61
CA ILE A 103 2.19 -11.07 -3.66
C ILE A 103 3.58 -10.88 -4.29
N LYS A 104 3.66 -10.13 -5.39
CA LYS A 104 4.93 -9.79 -6.05
C LYS A 104 5.88 -9.06 -5.10
N GLY A 105 5.40 -8.03 -4.40
CA GLY A 105 6.19 -7.28 -3.41
C GLY A 105 6.66 -8.16 -2.25
N CYS A 106 5.78 -8.98 -1.68
CA CYS A 106 6.13 -9.92 -0.61
C CYS A 106 7.16 -10.96 -1.07
N SER A 107 7.04 -11.45 -2.29
CA SER A 107 8.00 -12.41 -2.88
C SER A 107 9.39 -11.80 -3.05
N LYS A 108 9.46 -10.56 -3.56
CA LYS A 108 10.71 -9.78 -3.63
C LYS A 108 11.33 -9.60 -2.25
N TRP A 109 10.53 -9.24 -1.24
CA TRP A 109 11.03 -9.03 0.12
C TRP A 109 11.57 -10.31 0.75
N ALA A 110 10.86 -11.43 0.60
CA ALA A 110 11.32 -12.73 1.06
C ALA A 110 12.65 -13.15 0.41
N ALA A 111 12.82 -12.90 -0.88
CA ALA A 111 14.09 -13.15 -1.58
C ALA A 111 15.23 -12.27 -1.05
N ALA A 112 14.96 -10.98 -0.81
CA ALA A 112 15.95 -10.05 -0.25
C ALA A 112 16.40 -10.46 1.17
N GLN A 113 15.48 -10.96 2.01
CA GLN A 113 15.81 -11.45 3.36
C GLN A 113 16.72 -12.69 3.31
N LYS A 114 16.48 -13.64 2.40
CA LYS A 114 17.33 -14.83 2.23
C LYS A 114 18.78 -14.45 1.90
N LEU A 115 18.97 -13.45 1.03
CA LEU A 115 20.31 -12.95 0.68
C LEU A 115 21.02 -12.27 1.86
N GLN A 116 20.28 -11.62 2.76
CA GLN A 116 20.87 -11.01 3.97
C GLN A 116 21.36 -12.07 4.97
N VAL A 117 20.67 -13.20 5.09
CA VAL A 117 21.09 -14.29 6.00
C VAL A 117 22.35 -15.01 5.49
N ILE A 118 22.54 -15.12 4.18
CA ILE A 118 23.73 -15.78 3.60
C ILE A 118 25.01 -14.94 3.78
N ASN A 119 24.87 -13.61 3.82
CA ASN A 119 25.99 -12.67 3.90
C ASN A 119 26.25 -12.11 5.32
N ALA A 120 25.53 -12.62 6.33
CA ALA A 120 25.68 -12.24 7.74
C ALA A 120 26.48 -13.31 8.49
#